data_AF-A0A831KBF7-F1
#
_entry.id   AF-A0A831KBF7-F1
#
_cell.length_a   1.000
_cell.length_b   1.000
_cell.length_c   1.000
_cell.angle_alpha   90.00
_cell.angle_beta   90.00
_cell.angle_gamma   90.00
#
_symmetry.space_group_name_H-M   'P 1'
#
loop_
_entity.id
_entity.type
_entity.pdbx_description
1 polymer ?
#
loop_
_entity_poly.entity_id
_entity_poly.type
_entity_poly.pdbx_seq_one_letter_code
_entity_poly.pdbx_strand_id
1 'polypeptide(L)' 'HVFKKDTSEAARIMLNVHHQGVGIAGVYTREIGETKMAIVHSMARKHQYPLRCSLEKVS' A
#
# COMPACT_ATOMS: atom_id res chain seq x y z
N HIS A 1 -3.83 9.52 -4.09
CA HIS A 1 -4.06 10.27 -2.82
C HIS A 1 -3.51 9.65 -1.53
N VAL A 2 -2.85 8.48 -1.49
CA VAL A 2 -2.20 7.95 -0.26
C VAL A 2 -0.67 7.90 -0.36
N PHE A 3 -0.16 7.24 -1.41
CA PHE A 3 1.28 7.02 -1.61
C PHE A 3 1.93 8.00 -2.61
N LYS A 4 1.12 8.87 -3.24
CA LYS A 4 1.56 9.87 -4.23
C LYS A 4 2.44 9.29 -5.36
N LYS A 5 2.08 8.09 -5.85
CA LYS A 5 2.71 7.42 -6.98
C LYS A 5 2.10 7.91 -8.29
N ASP A 6 2.94 8.07 -9.32
CA ASP A 6 2.44 8.25 -10.68
C ASP A 6 1.85 6.94 -11.22
N THR A 7 1.20 7.01 -12.39
CA THR A 7 0.53 5.86 -13.01
C THR A 7 1.48 4.70 -13.31
N SER A 8 2.71 4.99 -13.75
CA SER A 8 3.70 3.98 -14.11
C SER A 8 4.20 3.24 -12.86
N GLU A 9 4.53 3.98 -11.80
CA GLU A 9 4.90 3.41 -10.52
C GLU A 9 3.76 2.59 -9.89
N ALA A 10 2.53 3.11 -9.93
CA ALA A 10 1.37 2.41 -9.40
C ALA A 10 1.10 1.08 -10.14
N ALA A 11 1.18 1.10 -11.48
CA ALA A 11 1.02 -0.11 -12.29
C ALA A 11 2.10 -1.15 -11.98
N ARG A 12 3.35 -0.71 -11.81
CA ARG A 12 4.45 -1.61 -11.43
C ARG A 12 4.22 -2.24 -10.06
N ILE A 13 3.82 -1.46 -9.06
CA ILE A 13 3.50 -1.99 -7.71
C ILE A 13 2.35 -2.99 -7.78
N MET A 14 1.30 -2.69 -8.53
CA MET A 14 0.16 -3.59 -8.73
C MET A 14 0.58 -4.91 -9.38
N LEU A 15 1.40 -4.87 -10.43
CA LEU A 15 1.90 -6.07 -11.10
C LEU A 15 2.79 -6.92 -10.17
N ASN A 16 3.58 -6.28 -9.30
CA ASN A 16 4.33 -7.01 -8.27
C ASN A 16 3.40 -7.73 -7.29
N VAL A 17 2.35 -7.06 -6.81
CA VAL A 17 1.34 -7.72 -5.95
C VAL A 17 0.70 -8.91 -6.69
N HIS A 18 0.37 -8.75 -7.97
CA HIS A 18 -0.27 -9.79 -8.76
C HIS A 18 0.64 -11.03 -8.98
N HIS A 19 1.90 -10.82 -9.34
CA HIS A 19 2.82 -11.91 -9.68
C HIS A 19 3.61 -12.46 -8.49
N GLN A 20 3.86 -11.65 -7.45
CA GLN A 20 4.72 -12.00 -6.31
C GLN A 20 3.95 -12.06 -4.99
N GLY A 21 2.65 -11.75 -4.99
CA GLY A 21 1.80 -11.71 -3.80
C GLY A 21 2.00 -10.49 -2.91
N VAL A 22 3.03 -9.67 -3.16
CA VAL A 22 3.35 -8.46 -2.39
C VAL A 22 3.95 -7.37 -3.27
N GLY A 23 3.74 -6.11 -2.89
CA GLY A 23 4.34 -4.95 -3.55
C GLY A 23 4.62 -3.83 -2.55
N ILE A 24 5.79 -3.19 -2.69
CA ILE A 24 6.23 -2.12 -1.79
C ILE A 24 5.63 -0.79 -2.26
N ALA A 25 4.69 -0.26 -1.48
CA ALA A 25 4.06 1.04 -1.78
C ALA A 25 4.99 2.24 -1.46
N GLY A 26 5.90 2.09 -0.49
CA GLY A 26 6.90 3.09 -0.11
C GLY A 26 7.55 2.77 1.23
N VAL A 27 8.62 3.50 1.58
CA VAL A 27 9.31 3.43 2.87
C VAL A 27 9.03 4.71 3.65
N TYR A 28 8.66 4.57 4.91
CA TYR A 28 8.23 5.69 5.76
C TYR A 28 8.71 5.47 7.19
N THR A 29 8.68 6.52 8.01
CA THR A 29 8.71 6.35 9.47
C THR A 29 7.48 5.54 9.92
N ARG A 30 7.59 4.88 11.08
CA ARG A 30 6.53 4.02 11.61
C ARG A 30 5.17 4.73 11.67
N GLU A 31 5.13 5.92 12.26
CA GLU A 31 3.90 6.70 12.45
C GLU A 31 3.22 7.10 11.13
N ILE A 32 4.02 7.52 10.13
CA ILE A 32 3.53 7.84 8.79
C ILE A 32 3.00 6.56 8.10
N GLY A 33 3.70 5.44 8.26
CA GLY A 33 3.28 4.13 7.76
C GLY A 33 1.93 3.70 8.34
N GLU A 34 1.78 3.79 9.66
CA GLU A 34 0.56 3.40 10.38
C GLU A 34 -0.64 4.23 9.92
N THR A 35 -0.45 5.55 9.79
CA THR A 35 -1.47 6.47 9.27
C THR A 35 -1.89 6.09 7.85
N LYS A 36 -0.93 5.85 6.94
CA LYS A 36 -1.23 5.48 5.55
C LYS A 36 -1.95 4.14 5.46
N MET A 37 -1.53 3.15 6.24
CA MET A 37 -2.15 1.82 6.30
C MET A 37 -3.61 1.91 6.76
N ALA A 38 -3.90 2.70 7.80
CA ALA A 38 -5.26 2.94 8.29
C ALA A 38 -6.15 3.57 7.21
N ILE A 39 -5.63 4.53 6.44
CA ILE A 39 -6.35 5.14 5.30
C ILE A 39 -6.65 4.09 4.23
N VAL A 40 -5.68 3.25 3.84
CA VAL A 40 -5.88 2.18 2.85
C VAL A 40 -6.98 1.22 3.28
N HIS A 41 -6.94 0.73 4.52
CA HIS A 41 -7.96 -0.21 5.00
C HIS A 41 -9.34 0.44 5.09
N SER A 42 -9.43 1.71 5.50
CA SER A 42 -10.69 2.46 5.51
C SER A 42 -11.28 2.57 4.11
N MET A 43 -10.47 2.92 3.12
CA MET A 43 -10.90 2.99 1.71
C MET A 43 -11.31 1.63 1.17
N ALA A 44 -10.54 0.57 1.45
CA ALA A 44 -10.85 -0.78 1.00
C ALA A 44 -12.19 -1.27 1.55
N ARG A 45 -12.42 -1.08 2.86
CA ARG A 45 -13.71 -1.42 3.51
C ARG A 45 -14.88 -0.63 2.91
N LYS A 46 -14.72 0.69 2.72
CA LYS A 46 -15.77 1.54 2.14
C LYS A 46 -16.21 1.07 0.75
N HIS A 47 -15.28 0.52 -0.03
CA HIS A 47 -15.55 0.02 -1.38
C HIS A 47 -15.71 -1.52 -1.43
N GLN A 48 -15.88 -2.18 -0.28
CA GLN A 48 -16.12 -3.62 -0.16
C GLN A 48 -15.02 -4.51 -0.79
N TYR A 49 -13.76 -4.06 -0.72
CA TYR A 49 -12.61 -4.84 -1.20
C TYR A 49 -11.82 -5.47 -0.05
N PRO A 50 -11.29 -6.70 -0.21
CA PRO A 50 -10.52 -7.41 0.81
C PRO A 50 -9.03 -7.00 0.84
N LEU A 51 -8.68 -5.81 0.35
CA LEU A 51 -7.27 -5.39 0.21
C LEU A 51 -6.56 -5.33 1.57
N ARG A 52 -5.45 -6.06 1.68
CA ARG A 52 -4.56 -6.04 2.86
C ARG A 52 -3.35 -5.14 2.61
N CYS A 53 -2.99 -4.37 3.64
CA CYS A 53 -1.80 -3.52 3.69
C CYS A 53 -1.11 -3.73 5.05
N SER A 54 0.22 -3.82 5.08
CA SER A 54 1.03 -4.08 6.27
C SER A 54 2.28 -3.22 6.31
N LEU A 55 2.92 -3.16 7.48
CA LEU A 55 4.22 -2.52 7.70
C LEU A 55 5.24 -3.55 8.16
N GLU A 56 6.45 -3.43 7.63
CA GLU A 56 7.58 -4.28 7.99
C GLU A 56 8.79 -3.40 8.30
N LYS A 57 9.59 -3.80 9.29
CA LYS A 57 10.83 -3.09 9.61
C LYS A 57 11.84 -3.35 8.49
N VAL A 58 12.40 -2.29 7.93
CA VAL A 58 13.56 -2.41 7.03
C VAL A 58 14.77 -2.79 7.89
N SER A 59 15.29 -3.99 7.66
CA SER A 59 16.51 -4.53 8.29
C SER A 59 17.76 -4.08 7.56
#